data_AF-A0A9P7KHW8-F1
#
_entry.id   AF-A0A9P7KHW8-F1
#
_cell.length_a   1.000
_cell.length_b   1.000
_cell.length_c   1.000
_cell.angle_alpha   90.00
_cell.angle_beta   90.00
_cell.angle_gamma   90.00
#
_symmetry.space_group_name_H-M   'P 1'
#
loop_
_entity.id
_entity.type
_entity.pdbx_description
1 polymer ?
#
loop_
_entity_poly.entity_id
_entity_poly.type
_entity_poly.pdbx_seq_one_letter_code
_entity_poly.pdbx_strand_id
1 'polypeptide(L)'
;MLLQISAVLVVHTYLVAAWQFTVPHIDGQDNTPGLLTALGNYTTDSTILFEKGIKYNIFTPIKFPVLNNVKICFEGNLTYPTDIPVIQ
;
A
#
# COMPACT_ATOMS: atom_id res chain seq x y z
N MET A 1 52.29 -24.70 13.51
CA MET A 1 51.56 -23.67 12.72
C MET A 1 50.16 -24.21 12.49
N LEU A 2 49.17 -23.78 13.30
CA LEU A 2 47.79 -24.27 13.22
C LEU A 2 47.03 -23.38 12.21
N LEU A 3 46.54 -23.97 11.13
CA LEU A 3 45.68 -23.28 10.15
C LEU A 3 44.33 -22.97 10.81
N GLN A 4 43.97 -21.70 10.88
CA GLN A 4 42.60 -21.30 11.17
C GLN A 4 41.75 -21.38 9.89
N ILE A 5 40.69 -22.17 9.93
CA ILE A 5 39.66 -22.21 8.88
C ILE A 5 38.61 -21.17 9.26
N SER A 6 38.66 -20.01 8.61
CA SER A 6 37.59 -19.00 8.74
C SER A 6 36.38 -19.47 7.92
N ALA A 7 35.30 -19.86 8.61
CA ALA A 7 34.01 -20.08 7.98
C ALA A 7 33.39 -18.72 7.61
N VAL A 8 33.19 -18.46 6.32
CA VAL A 8 32.47 -17.27 5.84
C VAL A 8 30.98 -17.59 5.85
N LEU A 9 30.23 -16.95 6.75
CA LEU A 9 28.77 -16.99 6.77
C LEU A 9 28.23 -16.01 5.73
N VAL A 10 27.74 -16.52 4.59
CA VAL A 10 27.03 -15.70 3.60
C VAL A 10 25.58 -15.53 4.05
N VAL A 11 25.29 -14.41 4.71
CA VAL A 11 23.91 -14.01 5.02
C VAL A 11 23.25 -13.54 3.72
N HIS A 12 22.42 -14.39 3.12
CA HIS A 12 21.56 -14.00 2.00
C HIS A 12 20.45 -13.08 2.53
N THR A 13 20.66 -11.77 2.45
CA THR A 13 19.58 -10.80 2.62
C THR A 13 18.73 -10.80 1.34
N TYR A 14 17.57 -11.45 1.38
CA TYR A 14 16.59 -11.30 0.31
C TYR A 14 16.07 -9.86 0.36
N LEU A 15 16.50 -9.03 -0.59
CA LEU A 15 15.86 -7.75 -0.85
C LEU A 15 14.47 -8.05 -1.41
N VAL A 16 13.48 -8.20 -0.53
CA VAL A 16 12.07 -8.28 -0.94
C VAL A 16 11.67 -6.89 -1.42
N ALA A 17 11.80 -6.65 -2.72
CA ALA A 17 11.23 -5.47 -3.35
C ALA A 17 9.71 -5.68 -3.46
N ALA A 18 8.97 -5.26 -2.44
CA ALA A 18 7.51 -5.22 -2.52
C ALA A 18 7.09 -4.18 -3.55
N TRP A 19 6.15 -4.50 -4.44
CA TRP A 19 5.66 -3.57 -5.45
C TRP A 19 4.95 -2.40 -4.77
N GLN A 20 5.40 -1.18 -4.99
CA GLN A 20 4.76 0.01 -4.40
C GLN A 20 3.88 0.71 -5.42
N PHE A 21 2.67 1.09 -4.99
CA PHE A 21 1.71 1.89 -5.74
C PHE A 21 1.25 3.07 -4.89
N THR A 22 1.44 4.28 -5.39
CA THR A 22 0.85 5.50 -4.83
C THR A 22 -0.58 5.66 -5.34
N VAL A 23 -1.53 5.91 -4.44
CA VAL A 23 -2.92 6.18 -4.80
C VAL A 23 -3.02 7.49 -5.61
N PRO A 24 -3.62 7.46 -6.82
CA PRO A 24 -3.87 8.65 -7.62
C PRO A 24 -4.73 9.66 -6.87
N HIS A 25 -4.38 10.92 -7.00
CA HIS A 25 -5.09 12.01 -6.35
C HIS A 25 -5.45 13.10 -7.35
N ILE A 26 -6.67 13.61 -7.21
CA ILE A 26 -7.15 14.82 -7.88
C ILE A 26 -7.86 15.65 -6.81
N ASP A 27 -7.44 16.91 -6.65
CA ASP A 27 -7.97 17.82 -5.64
C ASP A 27 -9.50 17.95 -5.73
N GLY A 28 -10.16 17.78 -4.58
CA GLY A 28 -11.62 17.95 -4.46
C GLY A 28 -12.48 16.85 -5.07
N GLN A 29 -11.92 15.86 -5.77
CA GLN A 29 -12.66 14.74 -6.36
C GLN A 29 -12.62 13.50 -5.48
N ASP A 30 -13.60 12.60 -5.65
CA ASP A 30 -13.55 11.27 -5.05
C ASP A 30 -12.35 10.48 -5.62
N ASN A 31 -11.45 10.05 -4.75
CA ASN A 31 -10.25 9.30 -5.11
C ASN A 31 -10.47 7.78 -5.06
N THR A 32 -11.63 7.32 -4.58
CA THR A 32 -11.96 5.89 -4.56
C THR A 32 -11.84 5.20 -5.94
N PRO A 33 -12.30 5.77 -7.07
CA PRO A 33 -12.19 5.11 -8.37
C PRO A 33 -10.73 4.84 -8.81
N GLY A 34 -9.82 5.77 -8.50
CA GLY A 34 -8.39 5.62 -8.78
C GLY A 34 -7.76 4.50 -7.97
N LEU A 35 -8.12 4.38 -6.69
CA LEU A 35 -7.74 3.27 -5.83
C LEU A 35 -8.28 1.93 -6.38
N LEU A 36 -9.59 1.83 -6.65
CA LEU A 36 -10.23 0.59 -7.08
C LEU A 36 -9.66 0.07 -8.42
N THR A 37 -9.35 0.97 -9.35
CA THR A 37 -8.75 0.61 -10.64
C THR A 37 -7.39 -0.06 -10.45
N ALA A 38 -6.60 0.39 -9.47
CA ALA A 38 -5.29 -0.16 -9.21
C ALA A 38 -5.29 -1.40 -8.31
N LEU A 39 -6.25 -1.51 -7.37
CA LEU A 39 -6.30 -2.61 -6.40
C LEU A 39 -6.24 -4.00 -7.05
N GLY A 40 -6.80 -4.18 -8.24
CA GLY A 40 -6.75 -5.44 -8.98
C GLY A 40 -5.34 -5.89 -9.37
N ASN A 41 -4.38 -4.98 -9.48
CA ASN A 41 -3.00 -5.25 -9.89
C ASN A 41 -2.02 -5.37 -8.71
N TYR A 42 -2.44 -5.02 -7.49
CA TYR A 42 -1.57 -4.94 -6.31
C TYR A 42 -2.10 -5.79 -5.15
N THR A 43 -2.64 -6.97 -5.43
CA THR A 43 -3.24 -7.88 -4.42
C THR A 43 -2.23 -8.79 -3.70
N THR A 44 -0.95 -8.77 -4.06
CA THR A 44 0.07 -9.66 -3.46
C THR A 44 1.42 -8.97 -3.35
N ASP A 45 2.12 -9.15 -2.22
CA ASP A 45 3.49 -8.67 -1.95
C ASP A 45 3.71 -7.19 -2.35
N SER A 46 2.77 -6.34 -2.00
CA SER A 46 2.71 -4.95 -2.45
C SER A 46 2.54 -3.95 -1.31
N THR A 47 2.82 -2.68 -1.59
CA THR A 47 2.52 -1.54 -0.72
C THR A 47 1.61 -0.56 -1.47
N ILE A 48 0.45 -0.27 -0.91
CA ILE A 48 -0.45 0.80 -1.37
C ILE A 48 -0.19 2.01 -0.48
N LEU A 49 0.25 3.12 -1.06
CA LEU A 49 0.65 4.33 -0.36
C LEU A 49 -0.35 5.47 -0.60
N PHE A 50 -0.90 6.01 0.48
CA PHE A 50 -1.56 7.32 0.50
C PHE A 50 -0.53 8.35 0.98
N GLU A 51 -0.07 9.19 0.07
CA GLU A 51 1.12 10.03 0.26
C GLU A 51 0.96 11.12 1.32
N LYS A 52 2.09 11.43 1.96
CA LYS A 52 2.18 12.47 3.00
C LYS A 52 1.71 13.82 2.50
N GLY A 53 0.89 14.50 3.31
CA GLY A 53 0.43 15.86 3.03
C GLY A 53 -0.73 15.93 2.04
N ILE A 54 -1.17 14.81 1.46
CA ILE A 54 -2.32 14.76 0.56
C ILE A 54 -3.60 14.48 1.34
N LYS A 55 -4.70 15.12 0.95
CA LYS A 55 -6.04 14.86 1.47
C LYS A 55 -6.83 14.04 0.43
N TYR A 56 -6.95 12.75 0.67
CA TYR A 56 -7.71 11.85 -0.18
C TYR A 56 -9.19 11.83 0.21
N ASN A 57 -10.06 12.09 -0.73
CA ASN A 57 -11.49 11.94 -0.54
C ASN A 57 -11.88 10.50 -0.85
N ILE A 58 -12.45 9.79 0.12
CA ILE A 58 -12.93 8.43 -0.01
C ILE A 58 -14.44 8.48 0.16
N PHE A 59 -15.15 8.80 -0.92
CA PHE A 59 -16.59 9.06 -0.88
C PHE A 59 -17.43 7.85 -1.30
N THR A 60 -16.83 6.96 -2.08
CA THR A 60 -17.43 5.67 -2.43
C THR A 60 -16.91 4.57 -1.50
N PRO A 61 -17.76 3.62 -1.03
CA PRO A 61 -17.31 2.45 -0.29
C PRO A 61 -16.26 1.62 -1.03
N ILE A 62 -15.25 1.17 -0.28
CA ILE A 62 -14.17 0.34 -0.82
C ILE A 62 -14.42 -1.11 -0.39
N LYS A 63 -14.43 -2.02 -1.36
CA LYS A 63 -14.34 -3.47 -1.10
C LYS A 63 -12.99 -3.96 -1.59
N PHE A 64 -12.10 -4.27 -0.65
CA PHE A 64 -10.82 -4.89 -0.99
C PHE A 64 -11.03 -6.33 -1.50
N PRO A 65 -10.29 -6.75 -2.54
CA PRO A 65 -10.20 -8.17 -2.88
C PRO A 65 -9.43 -8.93 -1.80
N VAL A 66 -9.20 -10.23 -2.01
CA VAL A 66 -8.26 -10.97 -1.16
C VAL A 66 -6.87 -10.37 -1.32
N LEU A 67 -6.30 -9.88 -0.23
CA LEU A 67 -4.95 -9.33 -0.17
C LEU A 67 -4.01 -10.34 0.49
N ASN A 68 -2.89 -10.65 -0.16
CA ASN A 68 -1.86 -11.56 0.37
C ASN A 68 -0.58 -10.77 0.61
N ASN A 69 -0.19 -10.55 1.87
CA ASN A 69 1.02 -9.79 2.21
C ASN A 69 1.06 -8.37 1.57
N VAL A 70 -0.09 -7.68 1.56
CA VAL A 70 -0.20 -6.29 1.12
C VAL A 70 -0.14 -5.36 2.33
N LYS A 71 0.71 -4.34 2.25
CA LYS A 71 0.78 -3.24 3.22
C LYS A 71 0.01 -2.04 2.69
N ILE A 72 -0.90 -1.48 3.50
CA ILE A 72 -1.57 -0.21 3.17
C ILE A 72 -1.01 0.86 4.09
N CYS A 73 -0.32 1.85 3.53
CA CYS A 73 0.35 2.92 4.24
C CYS A 73 -0.41 4.23 4.08
N PHE A 74 -0.84 4.81 5.20
CA PHE A 74 -1.48 6.12 5.25
C PHE A 74 -0.53 7.15 5.84
N GLU A 75 0.10 7.94 4.98
CA GLU A 75 0.91 9.09 5.39
C GLU A 75 0.18 10.42 5.20
N GLY A 76 -0.85 10.43 4.34
CA GLY A 76 -1.80 11.51 4.15
C GLY A 76 -3.04 11.42 5.05
N ASN A 77 -4.05 12.23 4.74
CA ASN A 77 -5.33 12.23 5.44
C ASN A 77 -6.44 11.70 4.54
N LEU A 78 -7.41 11.00 5.14
CA LEU A 78 -8.64 10.59 4.48
C LEU A 78 -9.78 11.53 4.86
N THR A 79 -10.58 11.94 3.89
CA THR A 79 -11.85 12.65 4.10
C THR A 79 -12.98 11.75 3.65
N TYR A 80 -13.97 11.58 4.53
CA TYR A 80 -15.14 10.76 4.29
C TYR A 80 -16.36 11.65 4.01
N PRO A 81 -17.40 11.14 3.34
CA PRO A 81 -18.61 11.91 3.12
C PRO A 81 -19.30 12.17 4.47
N THR A 82 -19.89 13.36 4.62
CA THR A 82 -20.59 13.76 5.85
C THR A 82 -21.94 13.07 6.02
N ASP A 83 -22.46 12.49 4.94
CA ASP A 83 -23.68 11.69 4.91
C ASP A 83 -23.32 10.30 4.38
N ILE A 84 -23.60 9.26 5.17
CA ILE A 84 -23.28 7.87 4.87
C ILE A 84 -24.60 7.09 4.88
N PRO A 85 -25.32 7.01 3.73
CA PRO A 85 -26.58 6.28 3.66
C PRO A 85 -26.39 4.75 3.78
N VAL A 86 -25.15 4.26 3.72
CA VAL A 86 -24.79 2.83 3.77
C VAL A 86 -23.61 2.63 4.72
N ILE A 87 -23.83 1.93 5.82
CA ILE A 87 -22.75 1.53 6.75
C ILE A 87 -21.81 0.57 6.00
N GLN A 88 -20.49 0.82 6.10
CA GLN A 88 -19.43 0.09 5.41
C GLN A 88 -18.99 -1.17 6.14
#